data_AF-A0A953UAD6-F1
#
_entry.id   AF-A0A953UAD6-F1
#
_cell.length_a   1.000
_cell.length_b   1.000
_cell.length_c   1.000
_cell.angle_alpha   90.00
_cell.angle_beta   90.00
_cell.angle_gamma   90.00
#
_symmetry.space_group_name_H-M   'P 1'
#
loop_
_entity.id
_entity.type
_entity.pdbx_description
1 polymer ?
#
loop_
_entity_poly.entity_id
_entity_poly.type
_entity_poly.pdbx_seq_one_letter_code
_entity_poly.pdbx_strand_id
1 'polypeptide(L)'
;MLPQQPGGPSVSWRWEARADPVLTRGSAGEWDAVDVLNPSVIRQGDAYYNLYSGYDGKTWSTGLAVSGDGITWHKEGKLISPDRATWEGDAIAANGSALADGSGILYYYQAGQPVQIGLARSANGHQWRKQGPPVLQTGPRGSWDERGVGDPYVIRIGRGYYMFYLGQDRARRQRLGVAVSDDGVAWYKLRRNPILELGAYGAFDENGLGEPAVWASHGYYWMLYTGRDRSELRRLGLARSRNGVDWEKIPGGFAGQQAWDSKVLCDATVIANGDPVRVWFGGGDVARPDQNIHGQIGAATLSPQPAR
;
A
#
# COMPACT_ATOMS: atom_id res chain seq x y z
N MET A 1 19.44 -6.05 -2.98
CA MET A 1 18.66 -6.25 -4.22
C MET A 1 17.84 -7.52 -4.03
N LEU A 2 16.66 -7.62 -4.63
CA LEU A 2 15.91 -8.87 -4.64
C LEU A 2 16.63 -9.90 -5.54
N PRO A 3 16.40 -11.21 -5.38
CA PRO A 3 16.94 -12.22 -6.28
C PRO A 3 16.61 -11.89 -7.75
N GLN A 4 17.62 -11.97 -8.62
CA GLN A 4 17.46 -11.64 -10.03
C GLN A 4 16.43 -12.57 -10.68
N GLN A 5 15.39 -11.99 -11.27
CA GLN A 5 14.43 -12.70 -12.08
C GLN A 5 15.00 -13.00 -13.47
N PRO A 6 14.69 -14.18 -14.04
CA PRO A 6 15.26 -14.62 -15.31
C PRO A 6 14.88 -13.70 -16.48
N GLY A 7 13.80 -12.92 -16.36
CA GLY A 7 13.10 -12.32 -17.49
C GLY A 7 12.20 -13.36 -18.12
N GLY A 8 10.94 -13.01 -18.34
CA GLY A 8 9.98 -13.84 -19.07
C GLY A 8 9.54 -13.17 -20.37
N PRO A 9 8.61 -13.78 -21.12
CA PRO A 9 8.01 -13.13 -22.28
C PRO A 9 7.37 -11.79 -21.90
N SER A 10 7.31 -10.86 -22.83
CA SER A 10 6.62 -9.60 -22.61
C SER A 10 5.11 -9.88 -22.46
N VAL A 11 4.56 -9.49 -21.32
CA VAL A 11 3.12 -9.56 -21.03
C VAL A 11 2.60 -8.17 -20.75
N SER A 12 1.41 -7.87 -21.24
CA SER A 12 0.62 -6.72 -20.78
C SER A 12 -0.43 -7.20 -19.78
N TRP A 13 -0.94 -6.30 -18.95
CA TRP A 13 -1.95 -6.64 -17.96
C TRP A 13 -3.25 -5.92 -18.26
N ARG A 14 -4.33 -6.69 -18.38
CA ARG A 14 -5.69 -6.17 -18.53
C ARG A 14 -6.31 -6.00 -17.14
N TRP A 15 -6.67 -4.75 -16.82
CA TRP A 15 -7.35 -4.38 -15.59
C TRP A 15 -8.86 -4.52 -15.75
N GLU A 16 -9.49 -5.27 -14.84
CA GLU A 16 -10.94 -5.44 -14.78
C GLU A 16 -11.40 -5.20 -13.34
N ALA A 17 -11.94 -4.02 -13.07
CA ALA A 17 -12.51 -3.65 -11.78
C ALA A 17 -14.01 -3.97 -11.71
N ARG A 18 -14.48 -4.33 -10.51
CA ARG A 18 -15.92 -4.39 -10.22
C ARG A 18 -16.52 -2.99 -10.21
N ALA A 19 -17.79 -2.90 -10.57
CA ALA A 19 -18.50 -1.63 -10.59
C ALA A 19 -18.75 -1.07 -9.18
N ASP A 20 -19.13 -1.93 -8.24
CA ASP A 20 -19.44 -1.52 -6.87
C ASP A 20 -18.24 -1.73 -5.93
N PRO A 21 -18.08 -0.87 -4.90
CA PRO A 21 -17.12 -1.12 -3.84
C PRO A 21 -17.44 -2.42 -3.09
N VAL A 22 -16.40 -3.10 -2.62
CA VAL A 22 -16.51 -4.34 -1.82
C VAL A 22 -16.44 -4.08 -0.32
N LEU A 23 -15.94 -2.91 0.10
CA LEU A 23 -16.02 -2.45 1.49
C LEU A 23 -16.35 -0.95 1.51
N THR A 24 -17.50 -0.60 2.08
CA THR A 24 -18.00 0.78 2.14
C THR A 24 -17.64 1.44 3.47
N ARG A 25 -17.88 2.75 3.58
CA ARG A 25 -17.73 3.51 4.82
C ARG A 25 -18.67 3.02 5.93
N GLY A 26 -18.27 3.28 7.17
CA GLY A 26 -19.14 3.11 8.33
C GLY A 26 -20.29 4.11 8.36
N SER A 27 -21.23 3.88 9.27
CA SER A 27 -22.31 4.81 9.58
C SER A 27 -21.78 6.08 10.24
N ALA A 28 -22.54 7.17 10.19
CA ALA A 28 -22.15 8.43 10.81
C ALA A 28 -21.79 8.25 12.30
N GLY A 29 -20.62 8.76 12.70
CA GLY A 29 -20.09 8.63 14.07
C GLY A 29 -19.24 7.38 14.32
N GLU A 30 -19.17 6.45 13.36
CA GLU A 30 -18.22 5.33 13.43
C GLU A 30 -16.79 5.77 13.10
N TRP A 31 -15.83 4.95 13.51
CA TRP A 31 -14.40 5.26 13.41
C TRP A 31 -13.86 5.25 11.96
N ASP A 32 -14.65 4.75 11.02
CA ASP A 32 -14.36 4.64 9.60
C ASP A 32 -15.50 5.25 8.75
N ALA A 33 -16.20 6.24 9.31
CA ALA A 33 -17.36 6.88 8.69
C ALA A 33 -17.02 7.83 7.53
N VAL A 34 -15.81 8.40 7.49
CA VAL A 34 -15.42 9.42 6.52
C VAL A 34 -14.74 8.81 5.30
N ASP A 35 -13.75 7.94 5.54
CA ASP A 35 -13.02 7.20 4.51
C ASP A 35 -12.70 5.77 4.98
N VAL A 36 -12.72 4.83 4.03
CA VAL A 36 -12.25 3.44 4.16
C VAL A 36 -11.30 3.16 2.99
N LEU A 37 -10.01 3.03 3.25
CA LEU A 37 -8.94 2.97 2.24
C LEU A 37 -7.81 2.00 2.66
N ASN A 38 -6.73 1.98 1.87
CA ASN A 38 -5.50 1.22 2.11
C ASN A 38 -5.75 -0.23 2.55
N PRO A 39 -6.42 -1.04 1.70
CA PRO A 39 -6.57 -2.46 1.97
C PRO A 39 -5.20 -3.12 2.12
N SER A 40 -5.04 -3.93 3.16
CA SER A 40 -3.90 -4.83 3.31
C SER A 40 -4.42 -6.25 3.48
N VAL A 41 -4.58 -6.94 2.35
CA VAL A 41 -5.23 -8.25 2.29
C VAL A 41 -4.21 -9.38 2.37
N ILE A 42 -4.40 -10.29 3.31
CA ILE A 42 -3.64 -11.53 3.45
C ILE A 42 -4.57 -12.74 3.51
N ARG A 43 -4.03 -13.92 3.18
CA ARG A 43 -4.68 -15.21 3.48
C ARG A 43 -4.37 -15.61 4.92
N GLN A 44 -5.41 -15.99 5.66
CA GLN A 44 -5.30 -16.54 7.01
C GLN A 44 -6.20 -17.78 7.11
N GLY A 45 -5.60 -18.96 7.02
CA GLY A 45 -6.35 -20.21 6.83
C GLY A 45 -7.17 -20.16 5.53
N ASP A 46 -8.45 -20.50 5.61
CA ASP A 46 -9.37 -20.49 4.46
C ASP A 46 -9.99 -19.11 4.18
N ALA A 47 -9.71 -18.12 5.04
CA ALA A 47 -10.26 -16.77 4.92
C ALA A 47 -9.24 -15.75 4.39
N TYR A 48 -9.77 -14.62 3.93
CA TYR A 48 -9.04 -13.39 3.68
C TYR A 48 -9.24 -12.42 4.85
N TYR A 49 -8.15 -11.83 5.31
CA TYR A 49 -8.16 -10.77 6.30
C TYR A 49 -7.73 -9.50 5.60
N ASN A 50 -8.52 -8.43 5.73
CA ASN A 50 -8.19 -7.10 5.24
C ASN A 50 -7.95 -6.19 6.45
N LEU A 51 -6.68 -5.86 6.69
CA LEU A 51 -6.32 -4.80 7.61
C LEU A 51 -6.46 -3.47 6.86
N TYR A 52 -7.60 -2.81 7.02
CA TYR A 52 -7.95 -1.62 6.27
C TYR A 52 -7.84 -0.37 7.13
N SER A 53 -7.65 0.77 6.47
CA SER A 53 -7.57 2.08 7.13
C SER A 53 -8.94 2.74 7.16
N GLY A 54 -9.34 3.20 8.34
CA GLY A 54 -10.58 3.94 8.56
C GLY A 54 -10.29 5.32 9.12
N TYR A 55 -11.03 6.32 8.60
CA TYR A 55 -10.95 7.70 9.05
C TYR A 55 -12.29 8.16 9.62
N ASP A 56 -12.25 8.76 10.81
CA ASP A 56 -13.44 9.27 11.51
C ASP A 56 -13.66 10.78 11.33
N GLY A 57 -12.83 11.45 10.54
CA GLY A 57 -12.81 12.91 10.43
C GLY A 57 -11.76 13.59 11.31
N LYS A 58 -11.01 12.82 12.10
CA LYS A 58 -9.91 13.29 12.94
C LYS A 58 -8.69 12.37 12.96
N THR A 59 -8.89 11.07 13.09
CA THR A 59 -7.84 10.08 13.32
C THR A 59 -7.96 8.92 12.33
N TRP A 60 -6.83 8.56 11.72
CA TRP A 60 -6.69 7.34 10.92
C TRP A 60 -6.34 6.16 11.82
N SER A 61 -7.14 5.11 11.78
CA SER A 61 -6.93 3.87 12.53
C SER A 61 -6.97 2.67 11.61
N THR A 62 -6.42 1.54 12.04
CA THR A 62 -6.56 0.26 11.32
C THR A 62 -7.67 -0.58 11.94
N GLY A 63 -8.56 -1.13 11.12
CA GLY A 63 -9.49 -2.18 11.53
C GLY A 63 -9.35 -3.45 10.70
N LEU A 64 -10.21 -4.41 11.00
CA LEU A 64 -10.23 -5.70 10.32
C LEU A 64 -11.57 -5.92 9.65
N ALA A 65 -11.52 -6.42 8.41
CA ALA A 65 -12.64 -7.09 7.77
C ALA A 65 -12.22 -8.50 7.34
N VAL A 66 -13.13 -9.46 7.47
CA VAL A 66 -12.89 -10.87 7.13
C VAL A 66 -13.82 -11.29 6.00
N SER A 67 -13.30 -12.10 5.08
CA SER A 67 -14.06 -12.60 3.93
C SER A 67 -13.64 -14.02 3.56
N GLY A 68 -14.59 -14.86 3.13
CA GLY A 68 -14.27 -16.18 2.57
C GLY A 68 -13.83 -16.13 1.10
N ASP A 69 -14.35 -15.19 0.32
CA ASP A 69 -14.14 -15.09 -1.12
C ASP A 69 -13.28 -13.90 -1.56
N GLY A 70 -13.05 -12.96 -0.63
CA GLY A 70 -12.35 -11.70 -0.86
C GLY A 70 -13.23 -10.61 -1.48
N ILE A 71 -14.54 -10.82 -1.58
CA ILE A 71 -15.50 -9.90 -2.20
C ILE A 71 -16.58 -9.50 -1.21
N THR A 72 -17.15 -10.44 -0.47
CA THR A 72 -18.12 -10.15 0.60
C THR A 72 -17.40 -10.08 1.93
N TRP A 73 -17.32 -8.88 2.49
CA TRP A 73 -16.54 -8.59 3.70
C TRP A 73 -17.44 -8.36 4.92
N HIS A 74 -17.06 -8.93 6.05
CA HIS A 74 -17.63 -8.65 7.36
C HIS A 74 -16.63 -7.83 8.18
N LYS A 75 -16.99 -6.59 8.54
CA LYS A 75 -16.17 -5.73 9.41
C LYS A 75 -16.22 -6.24 10.84
N GLU A 76 -15.06 -6.39 11.46
CA GLU A 76 -14.92 -6.82 12.86
C GLU A 76 -14.51 -5.67 13.80
N GLY A 77 -14.26 -4.48 13.24
CA GLY A 77 -14.06 -3.24 13.98
C GLY A 77 -12.62 -2.74 14.02
N LYS A 78 -12.40 -1.70 14.83
CA LYS A 78 -11.11 -1.01 14.99
C LYS A 78 -10.16 -1.83 15.85
N LEU A 79 -8.93 -2.03 15.39
CA LEU A 79 -7.90 -2.83 16.07
C LEU A 79 -6.69 -2.01 16.54
N ILE A 80 -6.20 -1.10 15.70
CA ILE A 80 -4.98 -0.34 15.97
C ILE A 80 -5.29 1.14 15.85
N SER A 81 -5.02 1.87 16.94
CA SER A 81 -5.10 3.33 17.04
C SER A 81 -3.74 3.90 17.43
N PRO A 82 -3.46 5.17 17.05
CA PRO A 82 -2.27 5.85 17.51
C PRO A 82 -2.27 6.03 19.03
N ASP A 83 -1.11 5.88 19.66
CA ASP A 83 -0.91 6.11 21.09
C ASP A 83 -0.14 7.42 21.33
N ARG A 84 -0.87 8.40 21.88
CA ARG A 84 -0.38 9.75 22.17
C ARG A 84 0.77 9.77 23.17
N ALA A 85 0.89 8.76 24.03
CA ALA A 85 2.00 8.67 24.98
C ALA A 85 3.31 8.19 24.33
N THR A 86 3.28 7.84 23.05
CA THR A 86 4.42 7.28 22.30
C THR A 86 4.82 8.17 21.13
N TRP A 87 5.76 7.69 20.32
CA TRP A 87 6.19 8.36 19.09
C TRP A 87 5.08 8.53 18.04
N GLU A 88 3.98 7.77 18.16
CA GLU A 88 2.89 7.73 17.18
C GLU A 88 2.02 8.99 17.17
N GLY A 89 1.92 9.70 18.30
CA GLY A 89 1.03 10.84 18.44
C GLY A 89 -0.45 10.42 18.43
N ASP A 90 -1.32 11.22 17.80
CA ASP A 90 -2.78 11.05 17.82
C ASP A 90 -3.43 11.01 16.41
N ALA A 91 -2.64 11.20 15.36
CA ALA A 91 -3.15 11.40 14.01
C ALA A 91 -3.39 10.10 13.23
N ILE A 92 -2.44 9.15 13.28
CA ILE A 92 -2.47 7.97 12.39
C ILE A 92 -1.78 6.75 12.99
N ALA A 93 -2.43 5.59 12.86
CA ALA A 93 -1.86 4.27 12.96
C ALA A 93 -2.51 3.35 11.90
N ALA A 94 -2.21 3.63 10.64
CA ALA A 94 -2.92 3.10 9.47
C ALA A 94 -1.99 3.03 8.24
N ASN A 95 -2.55 2.92 7.03
CA ASN A 95 -1.83 2.85 5.75
C ASN A 95 -0.72 1.79 5.79
N GLY A 96 -1.07 0.57 6.19
CA GLY A 96 -0.09 -0.45 6.49
C GLY A 96 -0.04 -1.62 5.50
N SER A 97 0.93 -2.50 5.71
CA SER A 97 1.08 -3.76 5.01
C SER A 97 1.22 -4.91 6.00
N ALA A 98 0.38 -5.91 5.82
CA ALA A 98 0.35 -7.14 6.58
C ALA A 98 1.06 -8.25 5.82
N LEU A 99 1.82 -9.06 6.55
CA LEU A 99 2.51 -10.23 6.04
C LEU A 99 2.33 -11.38 7.04
N ALA A 100 1.71 -12.47 6.60
CA ALA A 100 1.73 -13.73 7.31
C ALA A 100 3.04 -14.48 7.01
N ASP A 101 3.81 -14.83 8.04
CA ASP A 101 5.16 -15.39 7.86
C ASP A 101 5.33 -16.81 8.42
N GLY A 102 4.23 -17.44 8.81
CA GLY A 102 4.16 -18.79 9.40
C GLY A 102 4.30 -18.80 10.93
N SER A 103 4.87 -17.74 11.53
CA SER A 103 4.93 -17.56 13.00
C SER A 103 3.79 -16.69 13.55
N GLY A 104 3.10 -15.98 12.65
CA GLY A 104 2.02 -15.07 12.94
C GLY A 104 1.88 -14.07 11.79
N ILE A 105 1.39 -12.88 12.13
CA ILE A 105 1.18 -11.76 11.22
C ILE A 105 2.02 -10.58 11.70
N LEU A 106 2.83 -10.05 10.80
CA LEU A 106 3.50 -8.76 10.93
C LEU A 106 2.64 -7.71 10.25
N TYR A 107 2.41 -6.58 10.91
CA TYR A 107 1.72 -5.43 10.32
C TYR A 107 2.58 -4.18 10.47
N TYR A 108 3.08 -3.68 9.35
CA TYR A 108 3.86 -2.46 9.28
C TYR A 108 2.91 -1.31 8.98
N TYR A 109 2.90 -0.26 9.79
CA TYR A 109 1.92 0.83 9.67
C TYR A 109 2.57 2.20 9.83
N GLN A 110 1.93 3.19 9.24
CA GLN A 110 2.32 4.58 9.33
C GLN A 110 1.86 5.20 10.65
N ALA A 111 2.75 5.93 11.33
CA ALA A 111 2.41 6.75 12.50
C ALA A 111 3.42 7.90 12.73
N GLY A 112 3.13 8.76 13.69
CA GLY A 112 4.06 9.79 14.17
C GLY A 112 4.15 11.05 13.30
N GLN A 113 4.84 12.07 13.85
CA GLN A 113 5.12 13.33 13.17
C GLN A 113 6.56 13.80 13.49
N PRO A 114 7.53 13.69 12.55
CA PRO A 114 7.36 13.27 11.16
C PRO A 114 6.94 11.81 11.05
N VAL A 115 6.27 11.52 9.93
CA VAL A 115 5.73 10.21 9.60
C VAL A 115 6.84 9.16 9.52
N GLN A 116 6.66 8.06 10.24
CA GLN A 116 7.57 6.91 10.33
C GLN A 116 6.76 5.60 10.27
N ILE A 117 7.46 4.47 10.10
CA ILE A 117 6.82 3.15 10.02
C ILE A 117 7.05 2.36 11.32
N GLY A 118 5.96 1.97 11.95
CA GLY A 118 5.89 1.10 13.12
C GLY A 118 5.67 -0.36 12.74
N LEU A 119 5.68 -1.23 13.75
CA LEU A 119 5.38 -2.66 13.61
C LEU A 119 4.42 -3.10 14.71
N ALA A 120 3.35 -3.80 14.33
CA ALA A 120 2.51 -4.55 15.24
C ALA A 120 2.54 -6.03 14.88
N ARG A 121 2.35 -6.89 15.88
CA ARG A 121 2.37 -8.35 15.72
C ARG A 121 1.08 -8.96 16.24
N SER A 122 0.60 -9.96 15.53
CA SER A 122 -0.52 -10.78 15.98
C SER A 122 -0.29 -12.25 15.66
N ALA A 123 -0.76 -13.16 16.51
CA ALA A 123 -0.79 -14.59 16.20
C ALA A 123 -2.02 -14.98 15.36
N ASN A 124 -3.11 -14.22 15.47
CA ASN A 124 -4.44 -14.60 14.97
C ASN A 124 -5.16 -13.50 14.19
N GLY A 125 -4.55 -12.33 14.02
CA GLY A 125 -5.12 -11.17 13.32
C GLY A 125 -6.09 -10.32 14.12
N HIS A 126 -6.47 -10.74 15.33
CA HIS A 126 -7.47 -10.04 16.16
C HIS A 126 -6.83 -9.30 17.34
N GLN A 127 -5.81 -9.89 17.96
CA GLN A 127 -5.08 -9.28 19.07
C GLN A 127 -3.72 -8.79 18.62
N TRP A 128 -3.46 -7.50 18.77
CA TRP A 128 -2.26 -6.85 18.25
C TRP A 128 -1.39 -6.30 19.38
N ARG A 129 -0.09 -6.58 19.29
CA ARG A 129 0.93 -5.97 20.14
C ARG A 129 1.78 -5.03 19.29
N LYS A 130 1.67 -3.73 19.56
CA LYS A 130 2.54 -2.72 18.94
C LYS A 130 3.96 -2.83 19.49
N GLN A 131 4.93 -2.65 18.63
CA GLN A 131 6.35 -2.59 18.97
C GLN A 131 6.81 -1.12 18.89
N GLY A 132 7.43 -0.63 19.96
CA GLY A 132 8.16 0.63 19.96
C GLY A 132 9.64 0.36 20.19
N PRO A 133 10.58 1.12 19.58
CA PRO A 133 10.44 2.30 18.70
C PRO A 133 9.97 1.97 17.25
N PRO A 134 9.77 2.97 16.35
CA PRO A 134 9.51 2.72 14.94
C PRO A 134 10.61 1.86 14.30
N VAL A 135 10.23 1.00 13.35
CA VAL A 135 11.14 0.06 12.68
C VAL A 135 11.79 0.64 11.43
N LEU A 136 11.19 1.68 10.82
CA LEU A 136 11.83 2.50 9.79
C LEU A 136 11.61 3.98 10.07
N GLN A 137 12.71 4.71 10.24
CA GLN A 137 12.71 6.14 10.55
C GLN A 137 12.99 6.99 9.31
N THR A 138 12.87 8.32 9.41
CA THR A 138 13.25 9.24 8.33
C THR A 138 14.74 9.16 8.01
N GLY A 139 15.11 9.55 6.79
CA GLY A 139 16.53 9.68 6.42
C GLY A 139 17.19 10.91 7.06
N PRO A 140 18.54 10.97 7.02
CA PRO A 140 19.27 12.14 7.51
C PRO A 140 18.93 13.39 6.71
N ARG A 141 19.23 14.56 7.28
CA ARG A 141 19.04 15.86 6.62
C ARG A 141 19.67 15.88 5.23
N GLY A 142 18.91 16.29 4.22
CA GLY A 142 19.30 16.36 2.81
C GLY A 142 18.99 15.09 2.01
N SER A 143 18.55 14.01 2.65
CA SER A 143 18.11 12.80 1.96
C SER A 143 16.71 12.97 1.33
N TRP A 144 16.39 12.06 0.42
CA TRP A 144 15.13 12.05 -0.33
C TRP A 144 13.90 11.67 0.52
N ASP A 145 14.12 11.15 1.73
CA ASP A 145 13.11 10.69 2.68
C ASP A 145 13.28 11.35 4.07
N GLU A 146 13.85 12.55 4.11
CA GLU A 146 14.13 13.29 5.36
C GLU A 146 12.88 13.83 6.08
N ARG A 147 11.73 13.96 5.38
CA ARG A 147 10.50 14.56 5.93
C ARG A 147 9.47 13.54 6.36
N GLY A 148 9.53 12.33 5.84
CA GLY A 148 8.61 11.26 6.20
C GLY A 148 8.92 9.98 5.45
N VAL A 149 8.67 8.85 6.10
CA VAL A 149 8.61 7.53 5.47
C VAL A 149 7.25 6.89 5.79
N GLY A 150 6.59 6.38 4.77
CA GLY A 150 5.20 5.94 4.85
C GLY A 150 4.86 4.84 3.87
N ASP A 151 3.59 4.46 3.85
CA ASP A 151 2.99 3.51 2.91
C ASP A 151 3.86 2.26 2.65
N PRO A 152 4.20 1.49 3.70
CA PRO A 152 4.99 0.29 3.55
C PRO A 152 4.22 -0.77 2.76
N TYR A 153 4.93 -1.51 1.92
CA TYR A 153 4.49 -2.77 1.34
C TYR A 153 5.59 -3.81 1.47
N VAL A 154 5.31 -4.87 2.24
CA VAL A 154 6.32 -5.88 2.59
C VAL A 154 6.04 -7.19 1.89
N ILE A 155 7.06 -7.68 1.18
CA ILE A 155 7.07 -9.04 0.63
C ILE A 155 8.23 -9.83 1.22
N ARG A 156 8.05 -11.16 1.26
CA ARG A 156 9.09 -12.10 1.65
C ARG A 156 9.54 -12.92 0.44
N ILE A 157 10.85 -13.00 0.22
CA ILE A 157 11.43 -13.81 -0.85
C ILE A 157 12.56 -14.65 -0.27
N GLY A 158 12.40 -15.97 -0.32
CA GLY A 158 13.29 -16.89 0.38
C GLY A 158 13.30 -16.57 1.88
N ARG A 159 14.49 -16.25 2.42
CA ARG A 159 14.65 -15.89 3.83
C ARG A 159 14.55 -14.39 4.12
N GLY A 160 14.65 -13.54 3.09
CA GLY A 160 14.70 -12.08 3.26
C GLY A 160 13.32 -11.41 3.16
N TYR A 161 13.20 -10.29 3.85
CA TYR A 161 12.06 -9.37 3.80
C TYR A 161 12.45 -8.10 3.05
N TYR A 162 11.51 -7.58 2.26
CA TYR A 162 11.71 -6.41 1.42
C TYR A 162 10.53 -5.46 1.61
N MET A 163 10.80 -4.26 2.13
CA MET A 163 9.81 -3.21 2.32
C MET A 163 9.99 -2.16 1.24
N PHE A 164 9.00 -2.06 0.36
CA PHE A 164 8.83 -0.91 -0.52
C PHE A 164 8.11 0.18 0.25
N TYR A 165 8.57 1.42 0.17
CA TYR A 165 8.04 2.49 1.03
C TYR A 165 8.06 3.84 0.33
N LEU A 166 7.13 4.71 0.69
CA LEU A 166 7.13 6.13 0.33
C LEU A 166 8.17 6.88 1.15
N GLY A 167 8.95 7.73 0.50
CA GLY A 167 9.78 8.74 1.18
C GLY A 167 9.49 10.14 0.66
N GLN A 168 9.46 11.11 1.58
CA GLN A 168 9.22 12.52 1.28
C GLN A 168 10.47 13.36 1.58
N ASP A 169 10.86 14.23 0.64
CA ASP A 169 11.96 15.17 0.83
C ASP A 169 11.50 16.58 1.23
N ARG A 170 12.46 17.50 1.42
CA ARG A 170 12.18 18.90 1.79
C ARG A 170 11.27 19.63 0.82
N ALA A 171 11.36 19.29 -0.46
CA ALA A 171 10.56 19.89 -1.52
C ALA A 171 9.18 19.23 -1.63
N ARG A 172 8.82 18.37 -0.66
CA ARG A 172 7.57 17.61 -0.59
C ARG A 172 7.40 16.62 -1.75
N ARG A 173 8.48 16.26 -2.44
CA ARG A 173 8.42 15.22 -3.48
C ARG A 173 8.32 13.87 -2.78
N GLN A 174 7.29 13.12 -3.15
CA GLN A 174 7.05 11.76 -2.67
C GLN A 174 7.48 10.76 -3.74
N ARG A 175 8.40 9.88 -3.38
CA ARG A 175 9.02 8.89 -4.28
C ARG A 175 9.06 7.54 -3.55
N LEU A 176 9.40 6.47 -4.27
CA LEU A 176 9.44 5.14 -3.67
C LEU A 176 10.88 4.66 -3.48
N GLY A 177 11.14 4.01 -2.36
CA GLY A 177 12.40 3.35 -2.04
C GLY A 177 12.18 1.91 -1.59
N VAL A 178 13.28 1.22 -1.30
CA VAL A 178 13.26 -0.12 -0.71
C VAL A 178 14.21 -0.22 0.50
N ALA A 179 13.77 -0.95 1.51
CA ALA A 179 14.59 -1.41 2.62
C ALA A 179 14.58 -2.95 2.68
N VAL A 180 15.65 -3.53 3.21
CA VAL A 180 15.80 -4.99 3.36
C VAL A 180 15.92 -5.36 4.83
N SER A 181 15.45 -6.55 5.17
CA SER A 181 15.56 -7.10 6.53
C SER A 181 15.70 -8.62 6.46
N ASP A 182 16.46 -9.19 7.41
CA ASP A 182 16.59 -10.64 7.57
C ASP A 182 15.56 -11.22 8.55
N ASP A 183 15.00 -10.38 9.43
CA ASP A 183 14.12 -10.77 10.55
C ASP A 183 12.74 -10.09 10.53
N GLY A 184 12.51 -9.19 9.57
CA GLY A 184 11.30 -8.37 9.47
C GLY A 184 11.22 -7.26 10.53
N VAL A 185 12.28 -6.99 11.29
CA VAL A 185 12.31 -5.98 12.36
C VAL A 185 13.39 -4.94 12.12
N ALA A 186 14.62 -5.38 11.91
CA ALA A 186 15.75 -4.49 11.63
C ALA A 186 15.81 -4.23 10.12
N TRP A 187 15.58 -2.97 9.73
CA TRP A 187 15.51 -2.58 8.32
C TRP A 187 16.71 -1.73 7.89
N TYR A 188 17.26 -2.07 6.72
CA TYR A 188 18.37 -1.36 6.10
C TYR A 188 17.93 -0.75 4.77
N LYS A 189 17.90 0.58 4.71
CA LYS A 189 17.56 1.32 3.48
C LYS A 189 18.64 1.13 2.43
N LEU A 190 18.24 0.93 1.18
CA LEU A 190 19.18 0.81 0.08
C LEU A 190 19.82 2.17 -0.23
N ARG A 191 21.16 2.22 -0.36
CA ARG A 191 21.91 3.45 -0.69
C ARG A 191 21.50 4.08 -2.03
N ARG A 192 20.98 3.27 -2.96
CA ARG A 192 20.54 3.71 -4.29
C ARG A 192 19.14 4.33 -4.29
N ASN A 193 18.42 4.31 -3.16
CA ASN A 193 17.10 4.94 -3.08
C ASN A 193 17.14 6.43 -3.47
N PRO A 194 16.06 6.96 -4.07
CA PRO A 194 14.81 6.26 -4.42
C PRO A 194 14.96 5.32 -5.62
N ILE A 195 14.09 4.31 -5.71
CA ILE A 195 14.07 3.33 -6.80
C ILE A 195 13.01 3.64 -7.87
N LEU A 196 12.05 4.52 -7.56
CA LEU A 196 11.07 5.01 -8.51
C LEU A 196 10.93 6.53 -8.37
N GLU A 197 11.18 7.24 -9.45
CA GLU A 197 11.13 8.70 -9.56
C GLU A 197 9.79 9.19 -10.09
N LEU A 198 9.49 10.48 -9.88
CA LEU A 198 8.27 11.13 -10.38
C LEU A 198 8.14 11.06 -11.91
N GLY A 199 6.91 11.15 -12.40
CA GLY A 199 6.62 11.32 -13.82
C GLY A 199 7.13 12.64 -14.38
N ALA A 200 7.19 12.72 -15.72
CA ALA A 200 7.42 13.97 -16.42
C ALA A 200 6.24 14.93 -16.23
N TYR A 201 6.45 16.21 -16.56
CA TYR A 201 5.39 17.23 -16.54
C TYR A 201 4.14 16.75 -17.30
N GLY A 202 2.97 16.86 -16.67
CA GLY A 202 1.68 16.43 -17.21
C GLY A 202 1.40 14.93 -17.14
N ALA A 203 2.32 14.11 -16.62
CA ALA A 203 2.04 12.72 -16.30
C ALA A 203 1.11 12.61 -15.07
N PHE A 204 0.35 11.53 -14.98
CA PHE A 204 -0.57 11.30 -13.84
C PHE A 204 0.15 11.14 -12.50
N ASP A 205 1.46 10.94 -12.51
CA ASP A 205 2.32 10.68 -11.36
C ASP A 205 3.41 11.76 -11.19
N GLU A 206 3.14 12.98 -11.68
CA GLU A 206 4.07 14.11 -11.64
C GLU A 206 4.16 14.80 -10.27
N ASN A 207 3.15 14.64 -9.41
CA ASN A 207 3.01 15.39 -8.15
C ASN A 207 3.22 14.51 -6.89
N GLY A 208 3.37 13.19 -7.06
CA GLY A 208 3.73 12.28 -5.99
C GLY A 208 3.48 10.82 -6.33
N LEU A 209 4.26 9.95 -5.71
CA LEU A 209 4.07 8.50 -5.71
C LEU A 209 3.73 8.01 -4.31
N GLY A 210 2.97 6.92 -4.20
CA GLY A 210 2.67 6.28 -2.93
C GLY A 210 2.20 4.84 -3.08
N GLU A 211 1.97 4.22 -1.92
CA GLU A 211 1.26 2.95 -1.74
C GLU A 211 1.60 1.86 -2.79
N PRO A 212 2.86 1.39 -2.82
CA PRO A 212 3.27 0.33 -3.73
C PRO A 212 2.57 -1.00 -3.40
N ALA A 213 2.35 -1.85 -4.40
CA ALA A 213 2.04 -3.26 -4.23
C ALA A 213 2.88 -4.10 -5.18
N VAL A 214 3.75 -4.95 -4.63
CA VAL A 214 4.76 -5.68 -5.38
C VAL A 214 4.49 -7.18 -5.39
N TRP A 215 4.62 -7.83 -6.55
CA TRP A 215 4.55 -9.28 -6.67
C TRP A 215 5.53 -9.81 -7.71
N ALA A 216 5.83 -11.11 -7.67
CA ALA A 216 6.61 -11.79 -8.71
C ALA A 216 5.66 -12.52 -9.67
N SER A 217 5.83 -12.32 -10.98
CA SER A 217 5.07 -13.02 -12.01
C SER A 217 5.74 -12.92 -13.37
N HIS A 218 5.61 -13.96 -14.21
CA HIS A 218 6.13 -13.99 -15.59
C HIS A 218 7.61 -13.59 -15.71
N GLY A 219 8.46 -14.03 -14.78
CA GLY A 219 9.89 -13.76 -14.83
C GLY A 219 10.29 -12.30 -14.52
N TYR A 220 9.40 -11.53 -13.88
CA TYR A 220 9.65 -10.19 -13.39
C TYR A 220 9.05 -9.98 -12.00
N TYR A 221 9.56 -8.98 -11.29
CA TYR A 221 8.80 -8.28 -10.27
C TYR A 221 7.93 -7.22 -10.92
N TRP A 222 6.70 -7.11 -10.47
CA TRP A 222 5.73 -6.10 -10.88
C TRP A 222 5.36 -5.24 -9.69
N MET A 223 5.03 -3.98 -9.94
CA MET A 223 4.60 -3.01 -8.94
C MET A 223 3.38 -2.27 -9.48
N LEU A 224 2.27 -2.32 -8.75
CA LEU A 224 1.29 -1.24 -8.79
C LEU A 224 1.77 -0.13 -7.86
N TYR A 225 1.56 1.12 -8.25
CA TYR A 225 1.85 2.28 -7.40
C TYR A 225 0.80 3.36 -7.61
N THR A 226 0.47 4.13 -6.58
CA THR A 226 -0.36 5.32 -6.74
C THR A 226 0.45 6.44 -7.35
N GLY A 227 -0.05 7.05 -8.41
CA GLY A 227 0.44 8.32 -8.95
C GLY A 227 -0.56 9.43 -8.70
N ARG A 228 -0.08 10.60 -8.28
CA ARG A 228 -0.85 11.83 -8.09
C ARG A 228 -0.48 12.87 -9.13
N ASP A 229 -1.48 13.48 -9.76
CA ASP A 229 -1.29 14.64 -10.64
C ASP A 229 -1.46 15.96 -9.88
N ARG A 230 -1.26 17.09 -10.56
CA ARG A 230 -1.40 18.44 -9.96
C ARG A 230 -2.83 18.80 -9.56
N SER A 231 -3.82 18.09 -10.10
CA SER A 231 -5.22 18.24 -9.74
C SER A 231 -5.62 17.29 -8.60
N GLU A 232 -4.64 16.59 -8.01
CA GLU A 232 -4.82 15.56 -6.97
C GLU A 232 -5.70 14.38 -7.44
N LEU A 233 -5.81 14.14 -8.74
CA LEU A 233 -6.36 12.89 -9.24
C LEU A 233 -5.34 11.78 -8.97
N ARG A 234 -5.85 10.64 -8.48
CA ARG A 234 -5.04 9.45 -8.21
C ARG A 234 -5.35 8.36 -9.21
N ARG A 235 -4.29 7.75 -9.76
CA ARG A 235 -4.37 6.61 -10.66
C ARG A 235 -3.34 5.56 -10.25
N LEU A 236 -3.59 4.30 -10.58
CA LEU A 236 -2.61 3.24 -10.39
C LEU A 236 -1.70 3.15 -11.62
N GLY A 237 -0.41 3.36 -11.42
CA GLY A 237 0.63 3.04 -12.40
C GLY A 237 1.08 1.59 -12.29
N LEU A 238 1.72 1.10 -13.34
CA LEU A 238 2.35 -0.22 -13.36
C LEU A 238 3.84 -0.07 -13.68
N ALA A 239 4.70 -0.78 -12.96
CA ALA A 239 6.12 -0.87 -13.26
C ALA A 239 6.59 -2.32 -13.18
N ARG A 240 7.69 -2.64 -13.86
CA ARG A 240 8.36 -3.94 -13.77
C ARG A 240 9.84 -3.82 -13.47
N SER A 241 10.41 -4.84 -12.85
CA SER A 241 11.83 -4.94 -12.53
C SER A 241 12.29 -6.38 -12.58
N ARG A 242 13.59 -6.59 -12.86
CA ARG A 242 14.20 -7.92 -12.70
C ARG A 242 14.88 -8.11 -11.35
N ASN A 243 15.14 -7.05 -10.59
CA ASN A 243 15.91 -7.12 -9.33
C ASN A 243 15.26 -6.35 -8.17
N GLY A 244 14.06 -5.79 -8.40
CA GLY A 244 13.29 -5.00 -7.45
C GLY A 244 13.90 -3.64 -7.11
N VAL A 245 14.89 -3.18 -7.89
CA VAL A 245 15.60 -1.90 -7.67
C VAL A 245 15.62 -1.06 -8.95
N ASP A 246 15.82 -1.68 -10.10
CA ASP A 246 15.75 -1.05 -11.41
C ASP A 246 14.34 -1.24 -11.98
N TRP A 247 13.52 -0.20 -11.87
CA TRP A 247 12.12 -0.23 -12.29
C TRP A 247 11.92 0.49 -13.62
N GLU A 248 11.25 -0.19 -14.53
CA GLU A 248 10.73 0.36 -15.79
C GLU A 248 9.23 0.63 -15.59
N LYS A 249 8.82 1.90 -15.70
CA LYS A 249 7.39 2.26 -15.72
C LYS A 249 6.78 1.80 -17.04
N ILE A 250 5.65 1.12 -16.96
CA ILE A 250 4.86 0.75 -18.12
C ILE A 250 3.97 1.93 -18.48
N PRO A 251 4.00 2.43 -19.73
CA PRO A 251 3.18 3.55 -20.14
C PRO A 251 1.69 3.30 -19.92
N GLY A 252 0.99 4.34 -19.50
CA GLY A 252 -0.42 4.28 -19.14
C GLY A 252 -0.62 4.20 -17.63
N GLY A 253 -1.82 3.84 -17.24
CA GLY A 253 -2.25 3.72 -15.85
C GLY A 253 -3.72 3.35 -15.81
N PHE A 254 -4.17 2.89 -14.66
CA PHE A 254 -5.56 2.54 -14.40
C PHE A 254 -6.23 3.69 -13.66
N ALA A 255 -7.43 4.05 -14.10
CA ALA A 255 -8.26 5.08 -13.50
C ALA A 255 -9.61 4.49 -13.11
N GLY A 256 -10.25 5.08 -12.10
CA GLY A 256 -11.62 4.75 -11.73
C GLY A 256 -12.58 5.00 -12.91
N GLN A 257 -13.61 4.15 -13.00
CA GLN A 257 -14.59 4.17 -14.10
C GLN A 257 -16.02 4.34 -13.59
N GLN A 258 -16.18 4.47 -12.28
CA GLN A 258 -17.46 4.50 -11.59
C GLN A 258 -17.63 5.84 -10.88
N ALA A 259 -18.86 6.15 -10.47
CA ALA A 259 -19.12 7.42 -9.79
C ALA A 259 -18.30 7.55 -8.48
N TRP A 260 -18.20 6.46 -7.72
CA TRP A 260 -17.58 6.41 -6.40
C TRP A 260 -16.05 6.46 -6.42
N ASP A 261 -15.41 6.10 -7.54
CA ASP A 261 -13.94 6.10 -7.70
C ASP A 261 -13.47 7.08 -8.80
N SER A 262 -14.34 8.01 -9.21
CA SER A 262 -14.14 8.88 -10.38
C SER A 262 -12.94 9.84 -10.30
N LYS A 263 -12.37 10.04 -9.10
CA LYS A 263 -11.22 10.93 -8.88
C LYS A 263 -9.99 10.23 -8.32
N VAL A 264 -10.21 9.13 -7.60
CA VAL A 264 -9.17 8.43 -6.88
C VAL A 264 -9.26 6.94 -7.15
N LEU A 265 -8.13 6.38 -7.61
CA LEU A 265 -7.82 4.96 -7.63
C LEU A 265 -6.39 4.79 -7.06
N CYS A 266 -6.25 4.19 -5.88
CA CYS A 266 -5.01 4.18 -5.10
C CYS A 266 -4.87 2.94 -4.20
N ASP A 267 -3.78 2.88 -3.44
CA ASP A 267 -3.57 2.00 -2.30
C ASP A 267 -3.82 0.52 -2.58
N ALA A 268 -3.27 0.05 -3.69
CA ALA A 268 -3.48 -1.32 -4.09
C ALA A 268 -2.87 -2.30 -3.08
N THR A 269 -3.47 -3.47 -2.96
CA THR A 269 -2.84 -4.67 -2.44
C THR A 269 -3.18 -5.84 -3.34
N VAL A 270 -2.24 -6.78 -3.48
CA VAL A 270 -2.35 -7.88 -4.43
C VAL A 270 -2.18 -9.23 -3.75
N ILE A 271 -2.92 -10.22 -4.26
CA ILE A 271 -2.66 -11.64 -4.03
C ILE A 271 -2.46 -12.32 -5.38
N ALA A 272 -1.24 -12.79 -5.63
CA ALA A 272 -0.81 -13.41 -6.87
C ALA A 272 -0.57 -14.92 -6.69
N ASN A 273 -1.65 -15.70 -6.60
CA ASN A 273 -1.61 -17.17 -6.49
C ASN A 273 -1.74 -17.86 -7.86
N GLY A 274 -1.20 -17.24 -8.90
CA GLY A 274 -1.49 -17.53 -10.30
C GLY A 274 -2.33 -16.42 -10.95
N ASP A 275 -2.72 -16.65 -12.19
CA ASP A 275 -3.52 -15.69 -12.96
C ASP A 275 -5.01 -16.02 -12.91
N PRO A 276 -5.88 -14.99 -12.88
CA PRO A 276 -5.53 -13.58 -12.78
C PRO A 276 -5.06 -13.18 -11.36
N VAL A 277 -4.23 -12.13 -11.28
CA VAL A 277 -3.84 -11.54 -9.99
C VAL A 277 -5.05 -10.80 -9.42
N ARG A 278 -5.36 -11.05 -8.14
CA ARG A 278 -6.43 -10.33 -7.43
C ARG A 278 -5.88 -9.04 -6.85
N VAL A 279 -6.64 -7.96 -7.00
CA VAL A 279 -6.28 -6.63 -6.51
C VAL A 279 -7.42 -6.07 -5.68
N TRP A 280 -7.11 -5.50 -4.54
CA TRP A 280 -8.01 -4.60 -3.81
C TRP A 280 -7.38 -3.21 -3.81
N PHE A 281 -8.21 -2.17 -3.89
CA PHE A 281 -7.73 -0.80 -4.06
C PHE A 281 -8.64 0.18 -3.32
N GLY A 282 -8.08 1.31 -2.90
CA GLY A 282 -8.85 2.46 -2.43
C GLY A 282 -9.40 3.27 -3.61
N GLY A 283 -10.63 3.77 -3.48
CA GLY A 283 -11.24 4.65 -4.45
C GLY A 283 -12.05 5.78 -3.82
N GLY A 284 -12.20 6.89 -4.54
CA GLY A 284 -12.90 8.09 -4.07
C GLY A 284 -13.34 9.01 -5.20
N ASP A 285 -14.33 9.86 -4.90
CA ASP A 285 -14.99 10.76 -5.86
C ASP A 285 -14.61 12.24 -5.66
N VAL A 286 -13.71 12.52 -4.71
CA VAL A 286 -13.18 13.85 -4.42
C VAL A 286 -11.65 13.85 -4.55
N ALA A 287 -11.13 14.79 -5.33
CA ALA A 287 -9.69 15.00 -5.52
C ALA A 287 -9.15 15.97 -4.46
N ARG A 288 -8.54 15.41 -3.41
CA ARG A 288 -7.87 16.17 -2.33
C ARG A 288 -6.57 15.51 -1.93
N PRO A 289 -5.57 16.27 -1.45
CA PRO A 289 -4.24 15.74 -1.14
C PRO A 289 -4.23 14.80 0.07
N ASP A 290 -5.20 14.92 0.99
CA ASP A 290 -5.15 14.31 2.31
C ASP A 290 -6.28 13.31 2.58
N GLN A 291 -7.52 13.77 2.80
CA GLN A 291 -8.59 12.98 3.40
C GLN A 291 -9.98 13.55 3.06
N ASN A 292 -11.03 12.87 3.51
CA ASN A 292 -12.42 13.12 3.14
C ASN A 292 -12.59 13.09 1.63
N ILE A 293 -12.07 12.01 1.03
CA ILE A 293 -12.19 11.73 -0.40
C ILE A 293 -13.40 10.83 -0.71
N HIS A 294 -14.21 10.56 0.31
CA HIS A 294 -15.29 9.58 0.34
C HIS A 294 -14.77 8.17 0.04
N GLY A 295 -13.63 7.84 0.63
CA GLY A 295 -12.86 6.63 0.42
C GLY A 295 -13.67 5.37 0.66
N GLN A 296 -13.61 4.45 -0.29
CA GLN A 296 -14.14 3.09 -0.20
C GLN A 296 -13.15 2.11 -0.84
N ILE A 297 -13.29 0.81 -0.58
CA ILE A 297 -12.41 -0.20 -1.15
C ILE A 297 -13.13 -0.97 -2.26
N GLY A 298 -12.51 -1.02 -3.43
CA GLY A 298 -12.92 -1.83 -4.58
C GLY A 298 -12.10 -3.10 -4.73
N ALA A 299 -12.51 -3.94 -5.68
CA ALA A 299 -11.78 -5.12 -6.09
C ALA A 299 -11.66 -5.19 -7.62
N ALA A 300 -10.52 -5.65 -8.09
CA ALA A 300 -10.21 -5.83 -9.50
C ALA A 300 -9.38 -7.09 -9.73
N THR A 301 -9.21 -7.42 -11.00
CA THR A 301 -8.25 -8.42 -11.45
C THR A 301 -7.29 -7.83 -12.47
N LEU A 302 -6.05 -8.33 -12.45
CA LEU A 302 -5.07 -8.14 -13.51
C LEU A 302 -4.90 -9.48 -14.23
N SER A 303 -5.38 -9.54 -15.47
CA SER A 303 -5.22 -10.71 -16.33
C SER A 303 -4.06 -10.50 -17.30
N PRO A 304 -3.07 -11.41 -17.37
CA PRO A 304 -1.98 -11.27 -18.33
C PRO A 304 -2.52 -11.44 -19.75
N GLN A 305 -1.98 -10.70 -20.69
CA GLN A 305 -2.25 -10.81 -22.11
C GLN A 305 -0.92 -10.92 -22.86
N PRO A 306 -0.88 -11.63 -23.99
CA PRO A 306 0.27 -11.57 -24.89
C PRO A 306 0.54 -10.10 -25.25
N ALA A 307 1.80 -9.66 -25.13
CA ALA A 307 2.17 -8.35 -25.66
C ALA A 307 1.89 -8.33 -27.18
N ARG A 308 1.19 -7.30 -27.64
CA ARG A 308 0.98 -7.03 -29.06
C ARG A 308 2.25 -6.51 -29.72
#